data_AF-A0A942HTQ8-F1
#
_entry.id   AF-A0A942HTQ8-F1
#
_cell.length_a   1.000
_cell.length_b   1.000
_cell.length_c   1.000
_cell.angle_alpha   90.00
_cell.angle_beta   90.00
_cell.angle_gamma   90.00
#
_symmetry.space_group_name_H-M   'P 1'
#
loop_
_entity.id
_entity.type
_entity.pdbx_description
1 polymer ?
#
loop_
_entity_poly.entity_id
_entity_poly.type
_entity_poly.pdbx_seq_one_letter_code
_entity_poly.pdbx_strand_id
1 'polypeptide(L)'
;MSELASGLKMVEDLFHGATKGFFAKLDEVTFKMTLNGLKAEDYDAISITIDQLIKEHRAISIPPLYVVSQAHPNVRVRTKAYEALKKLDPDLEFEHLTEGKPVDEATRVLVERFGNFKK
;
A
#
# COMPACT_ATOMS: atom_id res chain seq x y z
N MET A 1 9.70 7.33 -15.60
CA MET A 1 9.32 7.02 -14.21
C MET A 1 8.52 5.73 -14.26
N SER A 2 8.87 4.72 -13.45
CA SER A 2 8.11 3.46 -13.39
C SER A 2 6.69 3.70 -12.87
N GLU A 3 5.69 2.97 -13.38
CA GLU A 3 4.29 3.02 -12.91
C GLU A 3 4.20 2.75 -11.41
N LEU A 4 5.01 1.81 -10.91
CA LEU A 4 5.18 1.52 -9.49
C LEU A 4 5.61 2.76 -8.69
N ALA A 5 6.65 3.46 -9.16
CA ALA A 5 7.18 4.62 -8.46
C ALA A 5 6.18 5.78 -8.44
N SER A 6 5.40 5.93 -9.51
CA SER A 6 4.35 6.95 -9.63
C SER A 6 3.17 6.63 -8.70
N GLY A 7 2.72 5.38 -8.67
CA GLY A 7 1.66 4.93 -7.77
C GLY A 7 2.04 5.03 -6.29
N LEU A 8 3.27 4.63 -5.92
CA LEU A 8 3.74 4.74 -4.55
C LEU A 8 3.90 6.21 -4.10
N LYS A 9 4.35 7.09 -5.00
CA LYS A 9 4.39 8.53 -4.72
C LYS A 9 2.98 9.11 -4.52
N MET A 10 2.02 8.67 -5.33
CA MET A 10 0.64 9.08 -5.17
C MET A 10 0.04 8.63 -3.84
N VAL A 11 0.33 7.40 -3.40
CA VAL A 11 -0.02 6.91 -2.06
C VAL A 11 0.60 7.82 -0.98
N GLU A 12 1.87 8.19 -1.11
CA GLU A 12 2.58 9.10 -0.19
C GLU A 12 1.93 10.49 -0.13
N ASP A 13 1.63 11.08 -1.29
CA ASP A 13 1.03 12.41 -1.39
C ASP A 13 -0.38 12.46 -0.80
N LEU A 14 -1.19 11.43 -1.06
CA LEU A 14 -2.54 11.29 -0.49
C LEU A 14 -2.49 11.07 1.03
N PHE A 15 -1.50 10.30 1.51
CA PHE A 15 -1.29 10.08 2.94
C PHE A 15 -0.91 11.36 3.69
N HIS A 16 -0.01 12.18 3.12
CA HIS A 16 0.30 13.51 3.67
C HIS A 16 -0.92 14.44 3.67
N GLY A 17 -1.80 14.33 2.66
CA GLY A 17 -3.04 15.10 2.58
C GLY A 17 -4.08 14.72 3.65
N ALA A 18 -4.19 13.42 3.96
CA ALA A 18 -5.18 12.86 4.88
C ALA A 18 -4.81 13.02 6.38
N THR A 19 -3.52 13.09 6.71
CA THR A 19 -3.01 13.08 8.10
C THR A 19 -3.02 14.43 8.83
N LYS A 20 -3.76 15.44 8.35
CA LYS A 20 -3.86 16.77 9.00
C LYS A 20 -4.46 16.77 10.44
N GLY A 21 -4.83 15.61 11.00
CA GLY A 21 -5.40 15.46 12.35
C GLY A 21 -4.54 14.63 13.31
N PHE A 22 -3.81 15.31 14.18
CA PHE A 22 -3.30 14.94 15.53
C PHE A 22 -2.52 13.63 15.83
N PHE A 23 -2.39 12.63 14.96
CA PHE A 23 -1.50 11.45 15.18
C PHE A 23 -1.02 10.92 13.80
N ALA A 24 0.24 10.60 13.49
CA ALA A 24 1.50 10.58 14.23
C ALA A 24 2.68 10.71 13.24
N LYS A 25 3.65 11.60 13.50
CA LYS A 25 4.92 11.65 12.74
C LYS A 25 5.68 10.31 12.74
N LEU A 26 5.47 9.48 13.77
CA LEU A 26 6.02 8.12 13.85
C LEU A 26 5.40 7.18 12.79
N ASP A 27 4.10 7.31 12.52
CA ASP A 27 3.42 6.50 11.50
C ASP A 27 3.81 6.96 10.09
N GLU A 28 4.03 8.27 9.88
CA GLU A 28 4.53 8.80 8.61
C GLU A 28 5.95 8.32 8.29
N VAL A 29 6.85 8.31 9.28
CA VAL A 29 8.21 7.79 9.10
C VAL A 29 8.18 6.30 8.79
N THR A 30 7.38 5.53 9.54
CA THR A 30 7.22 4.09 9.34
C THR A 30 6.65 3.82 7.94
N PHE A 31 5.63 4.57 7.54
CA PHE A 31 5.02 4.48 6.22
C PHE A 31 6.00 4.81 5.09
N LYS A 32 6.81 5.86 5.24
CA LYS A 32 7.87 6.20 4.27
C LYS A 32 8.93 5.11 4.18
N MET A 33 9.35 4.53 5.30
CA MET A 33 10.28 3.41 5.31
C MET A 33 9.70 2.20 4.56
N THR A 34 8.42 1.91 4.78
CA THR A 34 7.70 0.87 4.05
C THR A 34 7.67 1.12 2.55
N LEU A 35 7.27 2.33 2.12
CA LEU A 35 7.25 2.68 0.70
C LEU A 35 8.64 2.56 0.06
N ASN A 36 9.70 2.88 0.80
CA ASN A 36 11.07 2.72 0.33
C ASN A 36 11.49 1.24 0.24
N GLY A 37 11.09 0.41 1.20
CA GLY A 37 11.30 -1.04 1.14
C GLY A 37 10.58 -1.70 -0.05
N LEU A 38 9.39 -1.21 -0.39
CA LEU A 38 8.62 -1.67 -1.57
C LEU A 38 9.17 -1.16 -2.91
N LYS A 39 10.09 -0.17 -2.89
CA LYS A 39 10.83 0.32 -4.08
C LYS A 39 12.15 -0.42 -4.30
N ALA A 40 12.56 -1.30 -3.39
CA ALA A 40 13.80 -2.07 -3.55
C ALA A 40 13.72 -2.94 -4.82
N GLU A 41 14.87 -3.25 -5.42
CA GLU A 41 14.94 -4.15 -6.59
C GLU A 41 15.07 -5.63 -6.16
N ASP A 42 15.51 -5.85 -4.93
CA ASP A 42 15.76 -7.15 -4.34
C ASP A 42 14.47 -7.81 -3.84
N TYR A 43 14.18 -9.01 -4.34
CA TYR A 43 12.97 -9.75 -3.98
C TYR A 43 12.89 -10.10 -2.49
N ASP A 44 14.01 -10.42 -1.85
CA ASP A 44 14.06 -10.81 -0.44
C ASP A 44 13.83 -9.59 0.45
N ALA A 45 14.42 -8.44 0.11
CA ALA A 45 14.19 -7.17 0.82
C ALA A 45 12.72 -6.74 0.75
N ILE A 46 12.10 -6.82 -0.44
CA ILE A 46 10.67 -6.53 -0.61
C ILE A 46 9.83 -7.55 0.16
N SER A 47 10.20 -8.82 0.11
CA SER A 47 9.47 -9.90 0.80
C SER A 47 9.44 -9.69 2.31
N ILE A 48 10.58 -9.34 2.91
CA ILE A 48 10.69 -8.99 4.33
C ILE A 48 9.79 -7.79 4.65
N THR A 49 9.79 -6.77 3.79
CA THR A 49 8.94 -5.58 3.96
C THR A 49 7.46 -5.95 3.93
N ILE A 50 7.02 -6.77 2.96
CA ILE A 50 5.64 -7.24 2.86
C ILE A 50 5.25 -8.05 4.10
N ASP A 51 6.11 -8.97 4.55
CA ASP A 51 5.84 -9.81 5.71
C ASP A 51 5.76 -8.99 7.00
N GLN A 52 6.57 -7.94 7.12
CA GLN A 52 6.49 -6.98 8.22
C GLN A 52 5.15 -6.23 8.22
N LEU A 53 4.66 -5.80 7.05
CA LEU A 53 3.36 -5.13 6.94
C LEU A 53 2.19 -6.01 7.34
N ILE A 54 2.25 -7.30 6.98
CA ILE A 54 1.25 -8.29 7.41
C ILE A 54 1.28 -8.42 8.93
N LYS A 55 2.48 -8.55 9.53
CA LYS A 55 2.64 -8.70 10.99
C LYS A 55 2.13 -7.50 11.77
N GLU A 56 2.33 -6.30 11.24
CA GLU A 56 1.84 -5.07 11.88
C GLU A 56 0.32 -4.94 11.81
N HIS A 57 -0.34 -5.68 10.90
CA HIS A 57 -1.80 -5.73 10.72
C HIS A 57 -2.44 -4.33 10.61
N ARG A 58 -1.74 -3.41 9.95
CA ARG A 58 -2.21 -2.04 9.77
C ARG A 58 -2.94 -1.88 8.45
N ALA A 59 -4.18 -1.39 8.49
CA ALA A 59 -4.97 -1.09 7.30
C ALA A 59 -4.27 -0.11 6.34
N ILE A 60 -3.44 0.79 6.88
CA ILE A 60 -2.60 1.73 6.11
C ILE A 60 -1.68 1.04 5.09
N SER A 61 -1.36 -0.25 5.30
CA SER A 61 -0.52 -1.03 4.41
C SER A 61 -1.25 -1.49 3.14
N ILE A 62 -2.58 -1.45 3.13
CA ILE A 62 -3.42 -1.95 2.01
C ILE A 62 -3.18 -1.12 0.72
N PRO A 63 -3.28 0.22 0.71
CA PRO A 63 -3.04 0.99 -0.52
C PRO A 63 -1.68 0.78 -1.18
N PRO A 64 -0.52 0.83 -0.47
CA PRO A 64 0.76 0.59 -1.11
C PRO A 64 0.95 -0.86 -1.57
N LEU A 65 0.43 -1.85 -0.83
CA LEU A 65 0.47 -3.25 -1.26
C LEU A 65 -0.38 -3.48 -2.52
N TYR A 66 -1.51 -2.78 -2.66
CA TYR A 66 -2.31 -2.82 -3.87
C TYR A 66 -1.52 -2.29 -5.08
N VAL A 67 -0.90 -1.11 -4.96
CA VAL A 67 -0.05 -0.57 -6.03
C VAL A 67 1.05 -1.55 -6.42
N VAL A 68 1.73 -2.16 -5.44
CA VAL A 68 2.77 -3.16 -5.69
C VAL A 68 2.20 -4.39 -6.41
N SER A 69 1.02 -4.87 -6.01
CA SER A 69 0.37 -6.01 -6.65
C SER A 69 0.01 -5.77 -8.12
N GLN A 70 -0.28 -4.51 -8.49
CA GLN A 70 -0.67 -4.15 -9.85
C GLN A 70 0.54 -3.79 -10.74
N ALA A 71 1.49 -3.01 -10.21
CA ALA A 71 2.49 -2.30 -11.03
C ALA A 71 3.94 -2.78 -10.85
N HIS A 72 4.24 -3.70 -9.93
CA HIS A 72 5.62 -4.14 -9.73
C HIS A 72 6.14 -4.97 -10.91
N PRO A 73 7.37 -4.74 -11.44
CA PRO A 73 7.87 -5.45 -12.62
C PRO A 73 8.04 -6.96 -12.39
N ASN A 74 8.48 -7.36 -11.19
CA ASN A 74 8.62 -8.76 -10.80
C ASN A 74 7.26 -9.39 -10.44
N VAL A 75 6.86 -10.42 -11.19
CA VAL A 75 5.60 -11.17 -11.00
C VAL A 75 5.50 -11.78 -9.60
N ARG A 76 6.60 -12.31 -9.06
CA ARG A 76 6.61 -12.95 -7.74
C ARG A 76 6.27 -11.95 -6.63
N VAL A 77 6.77 -10.73 -6.75
CA VAL A 77 6.45 -9.63 -5.84
C VAL A 77 4.97 -9.27 -5.94
N ARG A 78 4.43 -9.19 -7.17
CA ARG A 78 3.00 -8.91 -7.38
C ARG A 78 2.12 -9.93 -6.69
N THR A 79 2.40 -11.23 -6.90
CA THR A 79 1.67 -12.32 -6.27
C THR A 79 1.77 -12.27 -4.75
N LYS A 80 2.98 -12.08 -4.20
CA LYS A 80 3.17 -11.99 -2.75
C LYS A 80 2.44 -10.79 -2.13
N ALA A 81 2.47 -9.63 -2.79
CA ALA A 81 1.76 -8.44 -2.34
C ALA A 81 0.23 -8.66 -2.35
N TYR A 82 -0.29 -9.32 -3.38
CA TYR A 82 -1.71 -9.66 -3.45
C TYR A 82 -2.12 -10.68 -2.37
N GLU A 83 -1.31 -11.70 -2.11
CA GLU A 83 -1.53 -12.62 -0.97
C GLU A 83 -1.48 -11.89 0.38
N ALA A 84 -0.62 -10.88 0.51
CA ALA A 84 -0.56 -10.03 1.70
C ALA A 84 -1.85 -9.23 1.90
N LEU A 85 -2.42 -8.69 0.81
CA LEU A 85 -3.72 -8.00 0.85
C LEU A 85 -4.82 -8.91 1.38
N LYS A 86 -4.91 -10.16 0.89
CA LYS A 86 -5.90 -11.13 1.36
C LYS A 86 -5.77 -11.48 2.85
N LYS A 87 -4.55 -11.37 3.40
CA LYS A 87 -4.32 -11.59 4.83
C LYS A 87 -4.70 -10.39 5.68
N LEU A 88 -4.50 -9.18 5.15
CA LEU A 88 -4.82 -7.91 5.83
C LEU A 88 -6.29 -7.54 5.72
N ASP A 89 -6.96 -7.98 4.66
CA ASP A 89 -8.38 -7.76 4.37
C ASP A 89 -9.01 -9.07 3.86
N PRO A 90 -9.35 -10.00 4.78
CA PRO A 90 -9.90 -11.32 4.43
C PRO A 90 -11.25 -11.26 3.72
N ASP A 91 -12.01 -10.19 3.94
CA ASP A 91 -13.31 -9.96 3.30
C ASP A 91 -13.16 -9.47 1.84
N LEU A 92 -11.93 -9.25 1.38
CA LEU A 92 -11.61 -8.77 0.03
C LEU A 92 -12.31 -7.45 -0.32
N GLU A 93 -12.52 -6.59 0.68
CA GLU A 93 -13.11 -5.27 0.49
C GLU A 93 -12.29 -4.45 -0.50
N PHE A 94 -10.96 -4.59 -0.49
CA PHE A 94 -10.06 -3.96 -1.45
C PHE A 94 -10.36 -4.36 -2.90
N GLU A 95 -10.81 -5.58 -3.18
CA GLU A 95 -11.19 -5.99 -4.55
C GLU A 95 -12.47 -5.27 -4.97
N HIS A 96 -13.46 -5.24 -4.07
CA HIS A 96 -14.76 -4.62 -4.34
C HIS A 96 -14.61 -3.11 -4.58
N LEU A 97 -13.72 -2.46 -3.82
CA LEU A 97 -13.43 -1.03 -3.94
C LEU A 97 -12.63 -0.67 -5.18
N THR A 98 -11.91 -1.62 -5.77
CA THR A 98 -11.01 -1.38 -6.91
C THR A 98 -11.49 -2.00 -8.22
N GLU A 99 -12.57 -2.77 -8.18
CA GLU A 99 -13.15 -3.42 -9.35
C GLU A 99 -13.49 -2.42 -10.46
N GLY A 100 -13.03 -2.71 -11.67
CA GLY A 100 -13.28 -1.88 -12.86
C GLY A 100 -12.60 -0.50 -12.86
N LYS A 101 -11.82 -0.16 -11.82
CA LYS A 101 -11.14 1.14 -11.70
C LYS A 101 -9.71 1.07 -12.23
N PRO A 102 -9.20 2.17 -12.83
CA PRO A 102 -7.78 2.29 -13.09
C PRO A 102 -6.99 2.34 -11.77
N VAL A 103 -5.74 1.89 -11.80
CA VAL A 103 -4.86 1.77 -10.62
C VAL A 103 -4.82 3.06 -9.80
N ASP A 104 -4.76 4.22 -10.45
CA ASP A 104 -4.74 5.53 -9.78
C ASP A 104 -6.04 5.82 -9.01
N GLU A 105 -7.20 5.54 -9.62
CA GLU A 105 -8.49 5.77 -8.97
C GLU A 105 -8.74 4.75 -7.85
N ALA A 106 -8.43 3.48 -8.12
CA ALA A 106 -8.43 2.41 -7.13
C ALA A 106 -7.58 2.78 -5.91
N THR A 107 -6.37 3.29 -6.15
CA THR A 107 -5.46 3.74 -5.09
C THR A 107 -6.05 4.88 -4.27
N ARG A 108 -6.71 5.86 -4.89
CA ARG A 108 -7.40 6.95 -4.15
C ARG A 108 -8.48 6.40 -3.23
N VAL A 109 -9.35 5.54 -3.77
CA VAL A 109 -10.45 4.94 -3.00
C VAL A 109 -9.89 4.14 -1.82
N LEU A 110 -8.82 3.37 -2.02
CA LEU A 110 -8.18 2.63 -0.95
C LEU A 110 -7.55 3.54 0.10
N VAL A 111 -6.88 4.63 -0.29
CA VAL A 111 -6.35 5.61 0.69
C VAL A 111 -7.47 6.32 1.43
N GLU A 112 -8.57 6.66 0.77
CA GLU A 112 -9.74 7.26 1.44
C GLU A 112 -10.44 6.27 2.37
N ARG A 113 -10.46 4.98 2.04
CA ARG A 113 -11.09 3.95 2.88
C ARG A 113 -10.22 3.54 4.07
N PHE A 114 -8.96 3.21 3.78
CA PHE A 114 -8.03 2.58 4.73
C PHE A 114 -7.00 3.57 5.29
N GLY A 115 -6.84 4.74 4.66
CA GLY A 115 -6.02 5.85 5.16
C GLY A 115 -6.81 6.91 5.93
N ASN A 116 -8.15 6.94 5.84
CA ASN A 116 -8.97 7.71 6.79
C ASN A 116 -9.15 6.93 8.08
N PHE A 117 -8.33 7.28 9.07
CA PHE A 117 -8.56 6.90 10.46
C PHE A 117 -9.70 7.75 11.06
N LYS A 118 -10.95 7.47 10.67
CA LYS A 118 -12.16 7.88 11.41
C LYS A 118 -13.14 6.72 11.40
N LYS A 119 -13.60 6.23 12.55
CA LYS A 119 -13.94 6.95 13.78
C LYS A 119 -13.27 6.40 15.02
#